data_AF-A0A377RQ91-F1
#
_entry.id   AF-A0A377RQ91-F1
#
_cell.length_a   1.000
_cell.length_b   1.000
_cell.length_c   1.000
_cell.angle_alpha   90.00
_cell.angle_beta   90.00
_cell.angle_gamma   90.00
#
_symmetry.space_group_name_H-M   'P 1'
#
loop_
_entity.id
_entity.type
_entity.pdbx_description
1 polymer ?
#
loop_
_entity_poly.entity_id
_entity_poly.type
_entity_poly.pdbx_seq_one_letter_code
_entity_poly.pdbx_strand_id
1 'polypeptide(L)'
;MKTIACDNLLNNKNEIINSNFPLTAYKNVIEYFLSHGYYIENKSYYENNAKGRINFSKTIKKNRPIIQTFNNKNSFVCTRFQVKRKMVNENELITAINKYCVHEAFSKFGFVFSSFMPPKFNLPTDKNYCIYLLDNKLNNTFNDDRKILFQSMKNILLQDDNILDKTDFKFGTYHFYVVWERMIDKAFGIKNKEVYFPKTKWNLRRSNQNPDYSLQPDSIMLFGDKIYILDAKYYKYGISGVASDLPNSASIIKQIVYGEYAAKLETKKEIHNIFLMPFNRFNNPLKLGNIFENIGFANGEWRDNLK
;
A
#
# COMPACT_ATOMS: atom_id res chain seq x y z
N MET A 1 21.90 -1.63 20.28
CA MET A 1 20.58 -1.86 19.68
C MET A 1 20.09 -0.52 19.15
N LYS A 2 20.38 -0.21 17.88
CA LYS A 2 20.04 1.08 17.26
C LYS A 2 18.93 0.81 16.25
N THR A 3 17.76 1.34 16.55
CA THR A 3 16.60 1.44 15.65
C THR A 3 17.05 2.23 14.42
N ILE A 4 17.11 1.56 13.27
CA ILE A 4 17.37 2.22 11.98
C ILE A 4 16.08 2.95 11.62
N ALA A 5 16.09 4.26 11.87
CA ALA A 5 15.02 5.16 11.49
C ALA A 5 14.87 5.16 9.97
N CYS A 6 13.64 4.93 9.50
CA CYS A 6 13.23 5.07 8.10
C CYS A 6 13.07 6.56 7.72
N ASP A 7 14.00 7.42 8.12
CA ASP A 7 13.84 8.88 8.00
C ASP A 7 14.47 9.46 6.72
N ASN A 8 15.16 8.65 5.91
CA ASN A 8 15.84 9.13 4.70
C ASN A 8 15.05 8.94 3.38
N LEU A 9 13.76 8.60 3.45
CA LEU A 9 12.90 8.44 2.26
C LEU A 9 12.05 9.68 1.90
N LEU A 10 12.23 10.81 2.61
CA LEU A 10 11.37 12.00 2.47
C LEU A 10 12.02 13.20 1.77
N ASN A 11 13.28 13.12 1.34
CA ASN A 11 14.02 14.29 0.81
C ASN A 11 14.46 14.20 -0.66
N ASN A 12 13.73 13.48 -1.50
CA ASN A 12 13.75 13.76 -2.92
C ASN A 12 12.39 14.33 -3.29
N LYS A 13 12.39 15.55 -3.86
CA LYS A 13 11.22 16.13 -4.52
C LYS A 13 10.75 15.12 -5.57
N ASN A 14 9.80 14.30 -5.17
CA ASN A 14 9.20 13.30 -6.04
C ASN A 14 8.44 14.10 -7.10
N GLU A 15 9.00 14.21 -8.30
CA GLU A 15 8.26 14.53 -9.51
C GLU A 15 7.30 13.36 -9.80
N ILE A 16 6.32 13.17 -8.91
CA ILE A 16 5.12 12.42 -9.19
C ILE A 16 4.40 13.22 -10.26
N ILE A 17 3.97 12.55 -11.32
CA ILE A 17 3.05 13.14 -12.28
C ILE A 17 1.78 13.44 -11.49
N ASN A 18 1.63 14.70 -11.04
CA ASN A 18 0.47 15.15 -10.28
C ASN A 18 -0.71 15.27 -11.24
N SER A 19 -1.40 14.16 -11.46
CA SER A 19 -2.83 14.23 -11.70
C SER A 19 -3.52 14.56 -10.37
N ASN A 20 -4.61 15.35 -10.39
CA ASN A 20 -5.44 15.70 -9.23
C ASN A 20 -6.16 14.48 -8.60
N PHE A 21 -5.66 13.27 -8.81
CA PHE A 21 -6.26 12.04 -8.35
C PHE A 21 -5.81 11.72 -6.92
N PRO A 22 -6.74 11.55 -5.97
CA PRO A 22 -6.38 11.30 -4.58
C PRO A 22 -6.03 9.82 -4.36
N LEU A 23 -4.92 9.33 -4.94
CA LEU A 23 -4.51 7.92 -4.91
C LEU A 23 -4.51 7.31 -3.51
N THR A 24 -3.97 8.07 -2.54
CA THR A 24 -3.95 7.67 -1.13
C THR A 24 -5.36 7.44 -0.58
N ALA A 25 -6.34 8.25 -0.98
CA ALA A 25 -7.71 8.09 -0.54
C ALA A 25 -8.35 6.80 -1.08
N TYR A 26 -8.15 6.53 -2.38
CA TYR A 26 -8.59 5.29 -3.02
C TYR A 26 -7.98 4.06 -2.34
N LYS A 27 -6.65 4.08 -2.14
CA LYS A 27 -5.92 3.04 -1.41
C LYS A 27 -6.49 2.79 -0.01
N ASN A 28 -6.64 3.84 0.79
CA ASN A 28 -7.10 3.73 2.18
C ASN A 28 -8.50 3.13 2.29
N VAL A 29 -9.41 3.50 1.39
CA VAL A 29 -10.78 2.94 1.38
C VAL A 29 -10.77 1.45 1.06
N ILE A 30 -9.94 1.02 0.09
CA ILE A 30 -9.78 -0.40 -0.26
C ILE A 30 -9.17 -1.17 0.91
N GLU A 31 -8.08 -0.68 1.49
CA GLU A 31 -7.41 -1.34 2.62
C GLU A 31 -8.32 -1.47 3.83
N TYR A 32 -9.12 -0.44 4.14
CA TYR A 32 -10.12 -0.50 5.19
C TYR A 32 -11.16 -1.59 4.89
N PHE A 33 -11.68 -1.64 3.66
CA PHE A 33 -12.68 -2.63 3.27
C PHE A 33 -12.14 -4.06 3.33
N LEU A 34 -10.91 -4.30 2.87
CA LEU A 34 -10.29 -5.62 2.91
C LEU A 34 -10.04 -6.11 4.35
N SER A 35 -9.79 -5.19 5.28
CA SER A 35 -9.54 -5.51 6.68
C SER A 35 -10.81 -5.64 7.54
N HIS A 36 -11.85 -4.84 7.28
CA HIS A 36 -13.02 -4.72 8.15
C HIS A 36 -14.37 -4.96 7.46
N GLY A 37 -14.40 -5.07 6.12
CA GLY A 37 -15.62 -5.02 5.33
C GLY A 37 -16.19 -3.60 5.23
N TYR A 38 -17.48 -3.51 4.90
CA TYR A 38 -18.17 -2.21 4.85
C TYR A 38 -18.22 -1.57 6.23
N TYR A 39 -18.06 -0.24 6.26
CA TYR A 39 -18.26 0.52 7.48
C TYR A 39 -19.73 0.45 7.92
N ILE A 40 -19.97 -0.01 9.14
CA ILE A 40 -21.30 -0.07 9.76
C ILE A 40 -21.27 0.75 11.06
N GLU A 41 -22.11 1.77 11.16
CA GLU A 41 -22.18 2.60 12.36
C GLU A 41 -23.25 2.10 13.34
N ASN A 42 -22.81 1.81 14.58
CA ASN A 42 -23.67 1.43 15.68
C ASN A 42 -23.74 2.56 16.72
N LYS A 43 -24.44 3.69 16.44
CA LYS A 43 -24.73 4.67 17.49
C LYS A 43 -26.04 4.39 18.20
N SER A 44 -25.97 4.50 19.52
CA SER A 44 -27.13 4.47 20.40
C SER A 44 -27.26 5.75 21.19
N TYR A 45 -28.43 6.37 21.18
CA TYR A 45 -28.79 7.53 21.99
C TYR A 45 -29.71 7.10 23.13
N TYR A 46 -29.94 8.00 24.10
CA TYR A 46 -30.93 7.78 25.15
C TYR A 46 -32.05 8.80 24.99
N GLU A 47 -33.29 8.35 24.94
CA GLU A 47 -34.48 9.21 24.88
C GLU A 47 -35.38 8.97 26.10
N ASN A 48 -36.25 9.93 26.40
CA ASN A 48 -37.30 9.76 27.39
C ASN A 48 -38.43 8.91 26.82
N ASN A 49 -38.60 7.69 27.34
CA ASN A 49 -39.65 6.77 26.92
C ASN A 49 -40.25 6.04 28.14
N ALA A 50 -41.49 5.56 28.01
CA ALA A 50 -42.18 4.81 29.07
C ALA A 50 -41.86 3.31 29.04
N LYS A 51 -41.38 2.79 27.89
CA LYS A 51 -41.12 1.36 27.67
C LYS A 51 -39.77 1.14 26.96
N GLY A 52 -39.14 0.01 27.22
CA GLY A 52 -37.88 -0.43 26.59
C GLY A 52 -36.79 -0.79 27.61
N ARG A 53 -35.55 -0.98 27.15
CA ARG A 53 -34.42 -1.28 28.03
C ARG A 53 -33.97 -0.01 28.78
N ILE A 54 -34.42 0.12 30.02
CA ILE A 54 -34.23 1.29 30.89
C ILE A 54 -32.80 1.35 31.42
N ASN A 55 -32.21 2.55 31.40
CA ASN A 55 -30.99 2.85 32.14
C ASN A 55 -31.35 3.67 33.40
N PHE A 56 -31.51 2.99 34.53
CA PHE A 56 -31.92 3.61 35.79
C PHE A 56 -30.92 4.66 36.28
N SER A 57 -29.61 4.41 36.14
CA SER A 57 -28.57 5.36 36.56
C SER A 57 -28.71 6.71 35.84
N LYS A 58 -28.95 6.70 34.52
CA LYS A 58 -29.21 7.93 33.75
C LYS A 58 -30.58 8.53 34.04
N THR A 59 -31.59 7.68 34.27
CA THR A 59 -32.96 8.13 34.56
C THR A 59 -33.00 8.93 35.86
N ILE A 60 -32.42 8.40 36.95
CA ILE A 60 -32.41 9.08 38.26
C ILE A 60 -31.65 10.41 38.20
N LYS A 61 -30.58 10.48 37.40
CA LYS A 61 -29.77 11.71 37.24
C LYS A 61 -30.46 12.79 36.41
N LYS A 62 -31.25 12.41 35.40
CA LYS A 62 -31.82 13.36 34.42
C LYS A 62 -33.31 13.64 34.62
N ASN A 63 -34.07 12.70 35.18
CA ASN A 63 -35.51 12.78 35.29
C ASN A 63 -35.88 12.88 36.78
N ARG A 64 -36.69 13.88 37.13
CA ARG A 64 -37.18 14.03 38.51
C ARG A 64 -38.33 13.04 38.75
N PRO A 65 -38.26 12.19 39.78
CA PRO A 65 -39.38 11.33 40.16
C PRO A 65 -40.53 12.17 40.70
N ILE A 66 -41.76 11.71 40.47
CA ILE A 66 -42.95 12.26 41.11
C ILE A 66 -43.02 11.68 42.53
N ILE A 67 -43.20 12.55 43.52
CA ILE A 67 -43.33 12.15 44.92
C ILE A 67 -44.82 11.97 45.22
N GLN A 68 -45.21 10.79 45.68
CA GLN A 68 -46.55 10.49 46.14
C GLN A 68 -46.52 10.17 47.63
N THR A 69 -47.35 10.87 48.41
CA THR A 69 -47.49 10.69 49.86
C THR A 69 -48.81 9.96 50.13
N PHE A 70 -48.75 8.76 50.69
CA PHE A 70 -49.94 8.01 51.10
C PHE A 70 -49.69 7.38 52.47
N ASN A 71 -50.62 7.56 53.42
CA ASN A 71 -50.49 7.07 54.80
C ASN A 71 -49.13 7.39 55.47
N ASN A 72 -48.70 8.67 55.43
CA ASN A 72 -47.40 9.13 55.95
C ASN A 72 -46.15 8.42 55.37
N LYS A 73 -46.27 7.75 54.22
CA LYS A 73 -45.13 7.15 53.50
C LYS A 73 -44.94 7.83 52.15
N ASN A 74 -43.71 8.24 51.87
CA ASN A 74 -43.31 8.83 50.60
C ASN A 74 -42.89 7.71 49.64
N SER A 75 -43.45 7.71 48.43
CA SER A 75 -43.06 6.83 47.33
C SER A 75 -42.64 7.67 46.12
N PHE A 76 -41.66 7.15 45.37
CA PHE A 76 -41.11 7.83 44.20
C PHE A 76 -41.52 7.08 42.94
N VAL A 77 -42.21 7.77 42.03
CA VAL A 77 -42.69 7.20 40.76
C VAL A 77 -42.01 7.92 39.59
N CYS A 78 -41.19 7.18 38.84
CA CYS A 78 -40.62 7.66 37.58
C CYS A 78 -41.54 7.28 36.42
N THR A 79 -42.19 8.26 35.79
CA THR A 79 -43.06 8.01 34.61
C THR A 79 -42.32 8.13 33.28
N ARG A 80 -41.11 8.70 33.28
CA ARG A 80 -40.26 8.86 32.09
C ARG A 80 -38.89 8.23 32.37
N PHE A 81 -38.47 7.30 31.51
CA PHE A 81 -37.19 6.60 31.64
C PHE A 81 -36.24 6.98 30.51
N GLN A 82 -34.94 7.02 30.81
CA GLN A 82 -33.89 7.13 29.80
C GLN A 82 -33.68 5.74 29.16
N VAL A 83 -34.19 5.55 27.95
CA VAL A 83 -34.14 4.29 27.21
C VAL A 83 -33.15 4.38 26.06
N LYS A 84 -32.27 3.37 25.93
CA LYS A 84 -31.26 3.30 24.87
C LYS A 84 -31.95 2.96 23.52
N ARG A 85 -31.86 3.85 22.53
CA ARG A 85 -32.31 3.64 21.14
C ARG A 85 -31.14 3.68 20.17
N LYS A 86 -31.24 3.03 19.01
CA LYS A 86 -30.26 3.16 17.92
C LYS A 86 -30.66 4.33 17.02
N MET A 87 -29.75 5.24 16.67
CA MET A 87 -30.02 6.21 15.58
C MET A 87 -29.83 5.46 14.27
N VAL A 88 -30.91 5.17 13.55
CA VAL A 88 -30.87 4.33 12.36
C VAL A 88 -30.54 5.18 11.11
N ASN A 89 -31.17 6.35 10.97
CA ASN A 89 -31.18 7.11 9.71
C ASN A 89 -29.80 7.68 9.26
N GLU A 90 -29.12 8.51 10.06
CA GLU A 90 -27.81 9.09 9.66
C GLU A 90 -26.69 8.06 9.54
N ASN A 91 -26.76 6.99 10.34
CA ASN A 91 -25.76 5.93 10.36
C ASN A 91 -25.89 5.02 9.13
N GLU A 92 -27.11 4.79 8.66
CA GLU A 92 -27.38 4.15 7.38
C GLU A 92 -26.85 4.98 6.21
N LEU A 93 -26.96 6.32 6.29
CA LEU A 93 -26.43 7.21 5.25
C LEU A 93 -24.91 7.14 5.14
N ILE A 94 -24.15 7.19 6.23
CA ILE A 94 -22.68 7.05 6.18
C ILE A 94 -22.27 5.66 5.65
N THR A 95 -22.99 4.62 6.07
CA THR A 95 -22.77 3.25 5.57
C THR A 95 -23.03 3.18 4.06
N ALA A 96 -24.08 3.84 3.57
CA ALA A 96 -24.38 3.94 2.14
C ALA A 96 -23.31 4.73 1.37
N ILE A 97 -22.82 5.85 1.91
CA ILE A 97 -21.69 6.61 1.34
C ILE A 97 -20.44 5.71 1.27
N ASN A 98 -20.17 4.93 2.33
CA ASN A 98 -19.04 4.00 2.32
C ASN A 98 -19.16 2.95 1.21
N LYS A 99 -20.34 2.35 1.02
CA LYS A 99 -20.58 1.39 -0.07
C LYS A 99 -20.31 2.01 -1.45
N TYR A 100 -20.75 3.25 -1.67
CA TYR A 100 -20.44 4.00 -2.88
C TYR A 100 -18.93 4.19 -3.06
N CYS A 101 -18.23 4.75 -2.06
CA CYS A 101 -16.79 5.00 -2.15
C CYS A 101 -15.98 3.71 -2.34
N VAL A 102 -16.40 2.59 -1.75
CA VAL A 102 -15.77 1.29 -1.95
C VAL A 102 -15.94 0.83 -3.41
N HIS A 103 -17.14 0.90 -3.98
CA HIS A 103 -17.35 0.55 -5.38
C HIS A 103 -16.51 1.44 -6.32
N GLU A 104 -16.55 2.76 -6.13
CA GLU A 104 -15.72 3.71 -6.89
C GLU A 104 -14.24 3.40 -6.77
N ALA A 105 -13.76 3.10 -5.56
CA ALA A 105 -12.36 2.82 -5.33
C ALA A 105 -11.90 1.54 -6.04
N PHE A 106 -12.70 0.48 -5.96
CA PHE A 106 -12.41 -0.77 -6.66
C PHE A 106 -12.52 -0.64 -8.18
N SER A 107 -13.48 0.15 -8.69
CA SER A 107 -13.63 0.38 -10.12
C SER A 107 -12.42 1.08 -10.74
N LYS A 108 -11.75 1.97 -10.02
CA LYS A 108 -10.61 2.75 -10.55
C LYS A 108 -9.24 2.17 -10.18
N PHE A 109 -9.12 1.55 -9.00
CA PHE A 109 -7.83 1.12 -8.45
C PHE A 109 -7.84 -0.29 -7.81
N GLY A 110 -9.00 -0.97 -7.79
CA GLY A 110 -9.15 -2.28 -7.16
C GLY A 110 -8.31 -3.39 -7.79
N PHE A 111 -8.00 -3.28 -9.09
CA PHE A 111 -7.20 -4.25 -9.83
C PHE A 111 -5.80 -4.49 -9.23
N VAL A 112 -5.26 -3.51 -8.49
CA VAL A 112 -3.96 -3.63 -7.80
C VAL A 112 -4.03 -4.55 -6.58
N PHE A 113 -5.22 -4.68 -5.97
CA PHE A 113 -5.41 -5.44 -4.73
C PHE A 113 -6.03 -6.82 -4.95
N SER A 114 -7.03 -6.91 -5.84
CA SER A 114 -7.77 -8.16 -6.06
C SER A 114 -8.55 -8.14 -7.37
N SER A 115 -8.94 -9.33 -7.86
CA SER A 115 -9.91 -9.48 -8.95
C SER A 115 -11.37 -9.26 -8.51
N PHE A 116 -11.62 -9.08 -7.22
CA PHE A 116 -12.97 -8.87 -6.69
C PHE A 116 -13.49 -7.48 -7.06
N MET A 117 -14.76 -7.41 -7.49
CA MET A 117 -15.47 -6.16 -7.75
C MET A 117 -16.71 -6.06 -6.84
N PRO A 118 -16.76 -5.08 -5.92
CA PRO A 118 -17.95 -4.81 -5.12
C PRO A 118 -19.16 -4.44 -5.99
N PRO A 119 -20.39 -4.78 -5.57
CA PRO A 119 -21.61 -4.44 -6.29
C PRO A 119 -21.72 -2.92 -6.48
N LYS A 120 -22.23 -2.51 -7.64
CA LYS A 120 -22.49 -1.10 -7.94
C LYS A 120 -23.46 -0.52 -6.92
N PHE A 121 -23.08 0.61 -6.34
CA PHE A 121 -23.88 1.33 -5.36
C PHE A 121 -23.96 2.79 -5.80
N ASN A 122 -25.15 3.38 -5.76
CA ASN A 122 -25.34 4.78 -6.10
C ASN A 122 -25.21 5.65 -4.84
N LEU A 123 -24.81 6.91 -5.02
CA LEU A 123 -24.73 7.84 -3.90
C LEU A 123 -26.15 8.02 -3.30
N PRO A 124 -26.32 7.94 -1.97
CA PRO A 124 -27.65 7.92 -1.35
C PRO A 124 -28.38 9.28 -1.42
N THR A 125 -27.67 10.37 -1.69
CA THR A 125 -28.17 11.75 -1.66
C THR A 125 -27.20 12.67 -2.41
N ASP A 126 -27.44 13.98 -2.38
CA ASP A 126 -26.58 14.98 -3.01
C ASP A 126 -25.13 14.90 -2.52
N LYS A 127 -24.19 15.11 -3.45
CA LYS A 127 -22.74 15.02 -3.23
C LYS A 127 -22.27 15.97 -2.13
N ASN A 128 -22.76 17.21 -2.11
CA ASN A 128 -22.37 18.20 -1.10
C ASN A 128 -22.91 17.82 0.28
N TYR A 129 -24.12 17.27 0.34
CA TYR A 129 -24.69 16.79 1.59
C TYR A 129 -23.92 15.58 2.14
N CYS A 130 -23.47 14.66 1.27
CA CYS A 130 -22.60 13.55 1.67
C CYS A 130 -21.27 14.05 2.25
N ILE A 131 -20.64 15.04 1.62
CA ILE A 131 -19.41 15.67 2.10
C ILE A 131 -19.63 16.31 3.48
N TYR A 132 -20.73 17.05 3.67
CA TYR A 132 -21.10 17.64 4.95
C TYR A 132 -21.25 16.57 6.05
N LEU A 133 -21.94 15.45 5.75
CA LEU A 133 -22.11 14.34 6.69
C LEU A 133 -20.76 13.72 7.08
N LEU A 134 -19.85 13.52 6.13
CA LEU A 134 -18.50 13.01 6.40
C LEU A 134 -17.67 13.98 7.25
N ASP A 135 -17.77 15.28 7.00
CA ASP A 135 -17.06 16.31 7.76
C ASP A 135 -17.54 16.35 9.22
N ASN A 136 -18.86 16.27 9.42
CA ASN A 136 -19.43 16.14 10.76
C ASN A 136 -18.96 14.86 11.48
N LYS A 137 -18.84 13.73 10.77
CA LYS A 137 -18.30 12.50 11.37
C LYS A 137 -16.81 12.59 11.68
N LEU A 138 -16.01 13.22 10.81
CA LEU A 138 -14.59 13.46 11.01
C LEU A 138 -14.34 14.23 12.31
N ASN A 139 -15.06 15.34 12.50
CA ASN A 139 -14.92 16.19 13.67
C ASN A 139 -15.35 15.52 14.99
N ASN A 140 -16.20 14.49 14.91
CA ASN A 140 -16.75 13.79 16.07
C ASN A 140 -16.16 12.39 16.32
N THR A 141 -15.15 11.98 15.54
CA THR A 141 -14.55 10.64 15.64
C THR A 141 -13.16 10.72 16.27
N PHE A 142 -12.90 9.86 17.26
CA PHE A 142 -11.61 9.79 17.96
C PHE A 142 -10.73 8.61 17.51
N ASN A 143 -11.27 7.68 16.73
CA ASN A 143 -10.50 6.54 16.20
C ASN A 143 -9.78 6.95 14.91
N ASP A 144 -8.46 6.75 14.87
CA ASP A 144 -7.63 7.24 13.78
C ASP A 144 -7.89 6.51 12.45
N ASP A 145 -8.13 5.19 12.46
CA ASP A 145 -8.49 4.44 11.24
C ASP A 145 -9.76 4.99 10.60
N ARG A 146 -10.76 5.30 11.43
CA ARG A 146 -12.02 5.90 10.97
C ARG A 146 -11.83 7.33 10.48
N LYS A 147 -10.95 8.13 11.10
CA LYS A 147 -10.63 9.46 10.58
C LYS A 147 -9.99 9.35 9.20
N ILE A 148 -9.01 8.46 9.03
CA ILE A 148 -8.37 8.19 7.74
C ILE A 148 -9.42 7.76 6.71
N LEU A 149 -10.32 6.85 7.08
CA LEU A 149 -11.40 6.39 6.21
C LEU A 149 -12.33 7.54 5.79
N PHE A 150 -12.88 8.30 6.74
CA PHE A 150 -13.82 9.39 6.43
C PHE A 150 -13.16 10.50 5.60
N GLN A 151 -11.90 10.82 5.89
CA GLN A 151 -11.14 11.80 5.10
C GLN A 151 -10.91 11.28 3.69
N SER A 152 -10.61 9.99 3.55
CA SER A 152 -10.42 9.35 2.25
C SER A 152 -11.71 9.31 1.44
N MET A 153 -12.84 8.95 2.05
CA MET A 153 -14.15 9.01 1.40
C MET A 153 -14.51 10.44 0.97
N LYS A 154 -14.23 11.45 1.81
CA LYS A 154 -14.43 12.86 1.48
C LYS A 154 -13.58 13.26 0.26
N ASN A 155 -12.31 12.86 0.22
CA ASN A 155 -11.42 13.16 -0.89
C ASN A 155 -11.88 12.50 -2.20
N ILE A 156 -12.42 11.27 -2.14
CA ILE A 156 -13.03 10.61 -3.31
C ILE A 156 -14.24 11.40 -3.80
N LEU A 157 -15.10 11.86 -2.89
CA LEU A 157 -16.26 12.68 -3.25
C LEU A 157 -15.88 14.09 -3.71
N LEU A 158 -14.76 14.67 -3.29
CA LEU A 158 -14.33 15.98 -3.78
C LEU A 158 -13.75 15.95 -5.19
N GLN A 159 -13.51 14.75 -5.73
CA GLN A 159 -13.02 14.61 -7.09
C GLN A 159 -14.11 15.00 -8.09
N ASP A 160 -13.75 15.80 -9.09
CA ASP A 160 -14.66 16.18 -10.17
C ASP A 160 -14.88 15.01 -11.12
N ASP A 161 -16.15 14.68 -11.34
CA ASP A 161 -16.57 13.59 -12.22
C ASP A 161 -16.20 13.88 -13.69
N ASN A 162 -16.10 15.16 -14.06
CA ASN A 162 -15.78 15.63 -15.41
C ASN A 162 -14.26 15.62 -15.75
N ILE A 163 -13.38 15.41 -14.76
CA ILE A 163 -11.92 15.33 -14.99
C ILE A 163 -11.49 13.90 -15.38
N LEU A 164 -12.36 12.91 -15.15
CA LEU A 164 -12.08 11.49 -15.38
C LEU A 164 -12.61 10.95 -16.71
N ASP A 165 -12.94 11.84 -17.66
CA ASP A 165 -13.28 11.37 -18.99
C ASP A 165 -12.13 10.54 -19.57
N LYS A 166 -12.55 9.40 -20.13
CA LYS A 166 -11.82 8.16 -20.25
C LYS A 166 -10.56 8.27 -21.14
N THR A 167 -9.42 8.75 -20.65
CA THR A 167 -8.09 8.45 -21.23
C THR A 167 -6.87 8.96 -20.44
N ASP A 168 -7.00 9.96 -19.56
CA ASP A 168 -5.84 10.68 -19.04
C ASP A 168 -5.53 10.51 -17.55
N PHE A 169 -5.95 9.38 -16.96
CA PHE A 169 -5.47 9.03 -15.63
C PHE A 169 -4.04 8.48 -15.71
N LYS A 170 -3.04 9.37 -15.54
CA LYS A 170 -1.61 9.01 -15.48
C LYS A 170 -1.12 9.13 -14.04
N PHE A 171 -0.78 8.00 -13.44
CA PHE A 171 -0.06 7.91 -12.18
C PHE A 171 1.18 7.03 -12.41
N GLY A 172 2.29 7.40 -11.80
CA GLY A 172 3.54 6.67 -11.99
C GLY A 172 4.69 7.36 -11.31
N THR A 173 5.87 6.75 -11.49
CA THR A 173 7.14 7.30 -11.03
C THR A 173 8.13 7.27 -12.18
N TYR A 174 8.94 8.32 -12.31
CA TYR A 174 10.10 8.30 -13.21
C TYR A 174 11.17 7.31 -12.75
N HIS A 175 11.09 6.83 -11.50
CA HIS A 175 12.04 5.93 -10.87
C HIS A 175 11.48 4.49 -10.75
N PHE A 176 10.81 4.01 -11.81
CA PHE A 176 10.22 2.66 -11.81
C PHE A 176 11.26 1.55 -11.60
N TYR A 177 12.53 1.79 -11.95
CA TYR A 177 13.63 0.85 -11.66
C TYR A 177 13.71 0.45 -10.19
N VAL A 178 13.48 1.38 -9.25
CA VAL A 178 13.47 1.08 -7.80
C VAL A 178 12.32 0.14 -7.44
N VAL A 179 11.16 0.34 -8.07
CA VAL A 179 9.98 -0.51 -7.85
C VAL A 179 10.27 -1.91 -8.38
N TRP A 180 10.83 -2.00 -9.59
CA TRP A 180 11.21 -3.27 -10.22
C TRP A 180 12.23 -4.05 -9.38
N GLU A 181 13.32 -3.42 -8.95
CA GLU A 181 14.34 -4.02 -8.09
C GLU A 181 13.72 -4.58 -6.80
N ARG A 182 12.86 -3.80 -6.13
CA ARG A 182 12.18 -4.22 -4.91
C ARG A 182 11.17 -5.35 -5.14
N MET A 183 10.48 -5.37 -6.29
CA MET A 183 9.56 -6.45 -6.63
C MET A 183 10.30 -7.78 -6.82
N ILE A 184 11.41 -7.77 -7.55
CA ILE A 184 12.25 -8.96 -7.75
C ILE A 184 12.82 -9.42 -6.42
N ASP A 185 13.36 -8.51 -5.60
CA ASP A 185 13.91 -8.88 -4.30
C ASP A 185 12.87 -9.43 -3.34
N LYS A 186 11.64 -8.90 -3.39
CA LYS A 186 10.55 -9.42 -2.58
C LYS A 186 10.11 -10.82 -3.02
N ALA A 187 10.17 -11.12 -4.32
CA ALA A 187 9.75 -12.40 -4.89
C ALA A 187 10.80 -13.50 -4.73
N PHE A 188 12.08 -13.17 -4.93
CA PHE A 188 13.17 -14.15 -5.04
C PHE A 188 14.28 -13.99 -4.01
N GLY A 189 14.36 -12.83 -3.36
CA GLY A 189 15.45 -12.48 -2.46
C GLY A 189 15.46 -13.25 -1.15
N ILE A 190 16.66 -13.61 -0.71
CA ILE A 190 16.90 -14.14 0.63
C ILE A 190 17.06 -13.02 1.66
N LYS A 191 16.79 -13.35 2.93
CA LYS A 191 17.22 -12.53 4.06
C LYS A 191 18.75 -12.60 4.21
N ASN A 192 19.36 -11.54 4.71
CA ASN A 192 20.81 -11.44 4.94
C ASN A 192 21.67 -11.59 3.67
N LYS A 193 21.15 -11.14 2.50
CA LYS A 193 21.86 -11.22 1.22
C LYS A 193 23.17 -10.42 1.19
N GLU A 194 23.39 -9.52 2.15
CA GLU A 194 24.58 -8.67 2.26
C GLU A 194 25.87 -9.48 2.44
N VAL A 195 25.77 -10.75 2.85
CA VAL A 195 26.91 -11.69 2.90
C VAL A 195 27.52 -11.92 1.51
N TYR A 196 26.72 -11.78 0.45
CA TYR A 196 27.16 -11.94 -0.93
C TYR A 196 27.66 -10.63 -1.56
N PHE A 197 27.82 -9.54 -0.79
CA PHE A 197 28.19 -8.23 -1.32
C PHE A 197 29.72 -8.06 -1.26
N PRO A 198 30.42 -7.99 -2.42
CA PRO A 198 31.84 -7.71 -2.43
C PRO A 198 32.12 -6.34 -1.80
N LYS A 199 33.06 -6.30 -0.85
CA LYS A 199 33.49 -5.06 -0.19
C LYS A 199 34.79 -4.56 -0.80
N THR A 200 34.85 -3.26 -1.05
CA THR A 200 36.06 -2.56 -1.48
C THR A 200 36.41 -1.49 -0.45
N LYS A 201 37.71 -1.24 -0.30
CA LYS A 201 38.25 -0.23 0.62
C LYS A 201 39.35 0.56 -0.07
N TRP A 202 39.44 1.85 0.28
CA TRP A 202 40.57 2.69 -0.11
C TRP A 202 41.67 2.61 0.95
N ASN A 203 42.90 2.39 0.52
CA ASN A 203 44.08 2.52 1.37
C ASN A 203 44.79 3.83 1.01
N LEU A 204 44.44 4.93 1.68
CA LEU A 204 44.96 6.26 1.37
C LEU A 204 46.32 6.49 2.03
N ARG A 205 47.32 6.91 1.25
CA ARG A 205 48.67 7.20 1.77
C ARG A 205 48.78 8.50 2.57
N ARG A 206 47.82 9.42 2.40
CA ARG A 206 47.86 10.80 2.94
C ARG A 206 46.64 11.17 3.79
N SER A 207 45.81 10.19 4.14
CA SER A 207 44.59 10.41 4.92
C SER A 207 44.28 9.15 5.72
N ASN A 208 43.80 9.31 6.94
CA ASN A 208 43.32 8.20 7.77
C ASN A 208 41.84 7.87 7.50
N GLN A 209 41.25 8.48 6.47
CA GLN A 209 39.90 8.14 6.03
C GLN A 209 39.91 6.79 5.31
N ASN A 210 39.03 5.90 5.74
CA ASN A 210 38.84 4.58 5.14
C ASN A 210 37.39 4.47 4.66
N PRO A 211 37.04 5.09 3.52
CA PRO A 211 35.71 4.92 2.95
C PRO A 211 35.57 3.48 2.44
N ASP A 212 34.57 2.78 2.97
CA ASP A 212 34.17 1.44 2.56
C ASP A 212 33.00 1.54 1.58
N TYR A 213 33.12 0.86 0.44
CA TYR A 213 32.06 0.73 -0.54
C TYR A 213 31.71 -0.74 -0.72
N SER A 214 30.42 -1.04 -0.80
CA SER A 214 29.95 -2.37 -1.16
C SER A 214 29.38 -2.33 -2.56
N LEU A 215 29.76 -3.30 -3.38
CA LEU A 215 29.08 -3.56 -4.62
C LEU A 215 27.82 -4.36 -4.26
N GLN A 216 26.64 -3.84 -4.58
CA GLN A 216 25.36 -4.40 -4.12
C GLN A 216 24.60 -5.01 -5.31
N PRO A 217 24.49 -6.34 -5.41
CA PRO A 217 23.54 -6.97 -6.32
C PRO A 217 22.10 -6.65 -5.88
N ASP A 218 21.19 -6.58 -6.85
CA ASP A 218 19.81 -6.17 -6.59
C ASP A 218 19.09 -7.25 -5.75
N SER A 219 19.30 -8.52 -6.07
CA SER A 219 18.81 -9.65 -5.27
C SER A 219 19.68 -10.90 -5.36
N ILE A 220 19.56 -11.77 -4.36
CA ILE A 220 20.19 -13.09 -4.30
C ILE A 220 19.10 -14.12 -4.03
N MET A 221 18.99 -15.13 -4.91
CA MET A 221 18.07 -16.25 -4.74
C MET A 221 18.87 -17.54 -4.52
N LEU A 222 18.48 -18.30 -3.50
CA LEU A 222 19.00 -19.64 -3.24
C LEU A 222 17.97 -20.67 -3.64
N PHE A 223 18.36 -21.64 -4.47
CA PHE A 223 17.48 -22.72 -4.88
C PHE A 223 18.27 -24.03 -5.01
N GLY A 224 18.05 -24.94 -4.05
CA GLY A 224 18.83 -26.18 -3.95
C GLY A 224 20.32 -25.90 -3.72
N ASP A 225 21.15 -26.46 -4.59
CA ASP A 225 22.61 -26.29 -4.63
C ASP A 225 23.06 -25.12 -5.52
N LYS A 226 22.13 -24.24 -5.92
CA LYS A 226 22.38 -23.12 -6.82
C LYS A 226 22.20 -21.77 -6.15
N ILE A 227 23.07 -20.83 -6.51
CA ILE A 227 22.99 -19.41 -6.16
C ILE A 227 22.72 -18.63 -7.44
N TYR A 228 21.65 -17.85 -7.42
CA TYR A 228 21.31 -16.93 -8.50
C TYR A 228 21.55 -15.51 -8.05
N ILE A 229 22.46 -14.82 -8.73
CA ILE A 229 22.73 -13.40 -8.53
C ILE A 229 21.89 -12.64 -9.55
N LEU A 230 20.89 -11.92 -9.06
CA LEU A 230 19.89 -11.27 -9.90
C LEU A 230 20.22 -9.77 -9.98
N ASP A 231 20.50 -9.30 -11.19
CA ASP A 231 20.52 -7.87 -11.56
C ASP A 231 19.16 -7.53 -12.18
N ALA A 232 18.33 -6.83 -11.43
CA ALA A 232 16.98 -6.46 -11.82
C ALA A 232 16.91 -4.96 -12.06
N LYS A 233 17.65 -4.46 -13.04
CA LYS A 233 17.50 -3.06 -13.48
C LYS A 233 16.46 -2.96 -14.59
N TYR A 234 15.89 -1.76 -14.71
CA TYR A 234 14.96 -1.42 -15.78
C TYR A 234 15.68 -1.20 -17.12
N TYR A 235 16.35 -2.25 -17.62
CA TYR A 235 16.88 -2.27 -18.98
C TYR A 235 15.72 -2.28 -19.96
N LYS A 236 15.74 -1.33 -20.91
CA LYS A 236 14.61 -1.11 -21.81
C LYS A 236 14.53 -2.13 -22.94
N TYR A 237 15.53 -3.01 -23.09
CA TYR A 237 15.59 -3.98 -24.18
C TYR A 237 14.31 -4.82 -24.33
N GLY A 238 13.73 -5.30 -23.23
CA GLY A 238 12.48 -6.08 -23.26
C GLY A 238 11.27 -5.29 -23.80
N ILE A 239 11.34 -3.96 -23.79
CA ILE A 239 10.30 -3.04 -24.24
C ILE A 239 10.61 -2.50 -25.63
N SER A 240 11.88 -2.14 -25.90
CA SER A 240 12.32 -1.48 -27.13
C SER A 240 12.78 -2.44 -28.22
N GLY A 241 13.34 -3.59 -27.83
CA GLY A 241 14.03 -4.51 -28.74
C GLY A 241 15.36 -3.98 -29.29
N VAL A 242 15.84 -2.82 -28.82
CA VAL A 242 17.04 -2.16 -29.35
C VAL A 242 18.27 -2.61 -28.56
N ALA A 243 19.25 -3.21 -29.22
CA ALA A 243 20.43 -3.81 -28.57
C ALA A 243 21.22 -2.84 -27.66
N SER A 244 21.22 -1.53 -27.93
CA SER A 244 21.86 -0.53 -27.06
C SER A 244 21.20 -0.38 -25.69
N ASP A 245 19.98 -0.89 -25.51
CA ASP A 245 19.25 -0.90 -24.23
C ASP A 245 19.55 -2.15 -23.38
N LEU A 246 20.43 -3.05 -23.84
CA LEU A 246 20.95 -4.16 -23.05
C LEU A 246 21.89 -3.66 -21.94
N PRO A 247 22.19 -4.52 -20.94
CA PRO A 247 23.20 -4.22 -19.93
C PRO A 247 24.54 -3.82 -20.56
N ASN A 248 25.04 -2.65 -20.17
CA ASN A 248 26.33 -2.16 -20.63
C ASN A 248 27.50 -2.93 -20.01
N SER A 249 28.70 -2.69 -20.53
CA SER A 249 29.95 -3.33 -20.07
C SER A 249 30.16 -3.21 -18.56
N ALA A 250 29.89 -2.05 -17.96
CA ALA A 250 29.99 -1.86 -16.51
C ALA A 250 29.04 -2.79 -15.73
N SER A 251 27.82 -3.01 -16.23
CA SER A 251 26.87 -3.93 -15.62
C SER A 251 27.32 -5.39 -15.73
N ILE A 252 27.83 -5.77 -16.89
CA ILE A 252 28.39 -7.11 -17.14
C ILE A 252 29.58 -7.38 -16.21
N ILE A 253 30.52 -6.44 -16.10
CA ILE A 253 31.67 -6.55 -15.20
C ILE A 253 31.21 -6.69 -13.75
N LYS A 254 30.23 -5.89 -13.30
CA LYS A 254 29.69 -6.02 -11.93
C LYS A 254 29.12 -7.40 -11.67
N GLN A 255 28.35 -7.95 -12.62
CA GLN A 255 27.82 -9.30 -12.49
C GLN A 255 28.92 -10.35 -12.39
N ILE A 256 29.93 -10.28 -13.25
CA ILE A 256 31.10 -11.18 -13.18
C ILE A 256 31.76 -11.12 -11.79
N VAL A 257 32.00 -9.92 -11.27
CA VAL A 257 32.59 -9.72 -9.93
C VAL A 257 31.72 -10.32 -8.82
N TYR A 258 30.40 -10.16 -8.88
CA TYR A 258 29.49 -10.80 -7.92
C TYR A 258 29.60 -12.32 -7.97
N GLY A 259 29.58 -12.90 -9.17
CA GLY A 259 29.70 -14.35 -9.36
C GLY A 259 31.01 -14.90 -8.82
N GLU A 260 32.14 -14.24 -9.13
CA GLU A 260 33.46 -14.61 -8.62
C GLU A 260 33.54 -14.52 -7.09
N TYR A 261 32.92 -13.51 -6.50
CA TYR A 261 32.87 -13.37 -5.04
C TYR A 261 32.03 -14.47 -4.39
N ALA A 262 30.84 -14.75 -4.93
CA ALA A 262 30.00 -15.85 -4.47
C ALA A 262 30.71 -17.21 -4.59
N ALA A 263 31.48 -17.43 -5.67
CA ALA A 263 32.22 -18.67 -5.90
C ALA A 263 33.34 -18.89 -4.88
N LYS A 264 33.96 -17.81 -4.42
CA LYS A 264 34.94 -17.85 -3.33
C LYS A 264 34.30 -18.20 -1.99
N LEU A 265 33.08 -17.74 -1.74
CA LEU A 265 32.36 -18.00 -0.50
C LEU A 265 31.76 -19.41 -0.46
N GLU A 266 31.23 -19.90 -1.59
CA GLU A 266 30.36 -21.07 -1.66
C GLU A 266 30.90 -22.07 -2.69
N THR A 267 32.03 -22.70 -2.36
CA THR A 267 32.81 -23.55 -3.29
C THR A 267 32.10 -24.81 -3.81
N LYS A 268 30.97 -25.18 -3.18
CA LYS A 268 30.19 -26.38 -3.53
C LYS A 268 28.90 -26.07 -4.29
N LYS A 269 28.55 -24.80 -4.47
CA LYS A 269 27.30 -24.39 -5.11
C LYS A 269 27.55 -23.92 -6.54
N GLU A 270 26.60 -24.21 -7.41
CA GLU A 270 26.58 -23.66 -8.77
C GLU A 270 26.12 -22.20 -8.71
N ILE A 271 26.78 -21.33 -9.47
CA ILE A 271 26.50 -19.89 -9.45
C ILE A 271 26.04 -19.45 -10.82
N HIS A 272 24.92 -18.73 -10.84
CA HIS A 272 24.32 -18.19 -12.04
C HIS A 272 24.13 -16.68 -11.90
N ASN A 273 24.74 -15.95 -12.81
CA ASN A 273 24.53 -14.51 -12.93
C ASN A 273 23.41 -14.27 -13.92
N ILE A 274 22.39 -13.49 -13.53
CA ILE A 274 21.20 -13.26 -14.35
C ILE A 274 20.87 -11.78 -14.40
N PHE A 275 20.67 -11.28 -15.62
CA PHE A 275 19.98 -10.00 -15.84
C PHE A 275 18.48 -10.26 -16.00
N LEU A 276 17.66 -9.63 -15.17
CA LEU A 276 16.21 -9.68 -15.23
C LEU A 276 15.66 -8.36 -15.78
N MET A 277 15.01 -8.45 -16.94
CA MET A 277 14.49 -7.30 -17.67
C MET A 277 12.97 -7.44 -17.83
N PRO A 278 12.18 -6.39 -17.56
CA PRO A 278 10.75 -6.45 -17.76
C PRO A 278 10.41 -6.35 -19.26
N PHE A 279 9.33 -7.03 -19.66
CA PHE A 279 8.74 -6.89 -20.99
C PHE A 279 7.22 -7.03 -20.90
N ASN A 280 6.51 -6.54 -21.91
CA ASN A 280 5.07 -6.73 -22.03
C ASN A 280 4.77 -7.98 -22.86
N ARG A 281 4.34 -9.06 -22.19
CA ARG A 281 4.01 -10.35 -22.80
C ARG A 281 2.99 -10.24 -23.95
N PHE A 282 2.03 -9.34 -23.86
CA PHE A 282 0.97 -9.20 -24.87
C PHE A 282 1.37 -8.29 -26.04
N ASN A 283 2.33 -7.39 -25.82
CA ASN A 283 2.77 -6.43 -26.82
C ASN A 283 4.25 -6.10 -26.61
N ASN A 284 5.14 -6.85 -27.27
CA ASN A 284 6.58 -6.60 -27.25
C ASN A 284 7.19 -6.78 -28.65
N PRO A 285 8.27 -6.06 -28.97
CA PRO A 285 8.94 -6.16 -30.27
C PRO A 285 9.66 -7.50 -30.49
N LEU A 286 9.93 -8.25 -29.42
CA LEU A 286 10.67 -9.51 -29.43
C LEU A 286 9.78 -10.73 -29.74
N LYS A 287 8.45 -10.56 -29.86
CA LYS A 287 7.45 -11.63 -30.07
C LYS A 287 7.51 -12.75 -29.02
N LEU A 288 7.87 -12.39 -27.79
CA LEU A 288 7.96 -13.29 -26.65
C LEU A 288 6.57 -13.58 -26.06
N GLY A 289 6.33 -14.83 -25.66
CA GLY A 289 5.00 -15.31 -25.28
C GLY A 289 4.92 -16.02 -23.93
N ASN A 290 6.03 -16.43 -23.32
CA ASN A 290 6.05 -17.05 -22.00
C ASN A 290 6.14 -16.02 -20.87
N ILE A 291 6.05 -16.48 -19.61
CA ILE A 291 6.19 -15.63 -18.41
C ILE A 291 7.67 -15.25 -18.20
N PHE A 292 8.57 -16.19 -18.46
CA PHE A 292 10.02 -16.01 -18.46
C PHE A 292 10.59 -16.55 -19.76
N GLU A 293 11.51 -15.81 -20.37
CA GLU A 293 12.16 -16.16 -21.63
C GLU A 293 13.65 -15.84 -21.52
N ASN A 294 14.50 -16.77 -21.97
CA ASN A 294 15.93 -16.51 -22.11
C ASN A 294 16.18 -15.94 -23.51
N ILE A 295 16.68 -14.70 -23.56
CA ILE A 295 16.93 -13.96 -24.81
C ILE A 295 18.40 -13.94 -25.22
N GLY A 296 19.31 -14.47 -24.39
CA GLY A 296 20.74 -14.48 -24.67
C GLY A 296 21.62 -14.48 -23.42
N PHE A 297 22.92 -14.32 -23.66
CA PHE A 297 23.95 -14.29 -22.63
C PHE A 297 24.97 -13.19 -22.95
N ALA A 298 25.70 -12.73 -21.93
CA ALA A 298 26.78 -11.76 -22.06
C ALA A 298 28.08 -12.35 -21.52
N ASN A 299 29.17 -12.17 -22.26
CA ASN A 299 30.48 -12.72 -21.94
C ASN A 299 31.53 -11.61 -21.78
N GLY A 300 32.54 -11.87 -20.96
CA GLY A 300 33.75 -11.04 -20.92
C GLY A 300 34.79 -11.60 -21.89
N GLU A 301 35.02 -10.92 -23.01
CA GLU A 301 35.96 -11.39 -24.05
C GLU A 301 37.41 -11.50 -23.56
N TRP A 302 37.77 -10.80 -22.48
CA TRP A 302 39.12 -10.80 -21.92
C TRP A 302 39.45 -12.05 -21.09
N ARG A 303 38.48 -12.95 -20.85
CA ARG A 303 38.65 -14.12 -20.00
C ARG A 303 38.12 -15.38 -20.65
N ASP A 304 38.72 -16.51 -20.28
CA ASP A 304 38.18 -17.81 -20.60
C ASP A 304 36.85 -17.99 -19.85
N ASN A 305 35.74 -18.06 -20.58
CA ASN A 305 34.39 -18.21 -20.04
C ASN A 305 34.11 -19.67 -19.62
N LEU A 306 35.08 -20.30 -18.94
CA LEU A 306 35.05 -21.72 -18.56
C LEU A 306 34.16 -22.00 -17.35
N LYS A 307 33.71 -20.96 -16.64
CA LYS A 307 32.75 -20.97 -15.52
C LYS A 307 32.03 -19.64 -15.42
#